data_AF-A0A7S4AXT7-F1
#
_entry.id   AF-A0A7S4AXT7-F1
#
_cell.length_a   1.000
_cell.length_b   1.000
_cell.length_c   1.000
_cell.angle_alpha   90.00
_cell.angle_beta   90.00
_cell.angle_gamma   90.00
#
_symmetry.space_group_name_H-M   'P 1'
#
loop_
_entity.id
_entity.type
_entity.pdbx_description
1 polymer ?
#
loop_
_entity_poly.entity_id
_entity_poly.type
_entity_poly.pdbx_seq_one_letter_code
_entity_poly.pdbx_strand_id
1 'polypeptide(L)'
;MVKSHCRVFRANLDDVENLSYGKGAKKQRGTGSRYKCHRLNRDERRLYDVAKRDGYLTVKGSGYRKERKGSPVWNTHRQRCDALEELCVVIEKRSDTDRIVIDFSTLRVPDDSSLVAFILEKVFQPKHPEFYDALIDRKLGKNNDDEHKDSGDTSPSVENTTHRTIDWEAVTTRPIWGVDERLIAVTCERHVAKSIATDVLRETRSSLFSFFLADADKDVDNIAVAVDEETTTIIQPNLGGLLEVERGTSSTGGVNYDHGETERLETVAATFEDQKNSIGSDDIDCIDWNDI
;
A
#
# COMPACT_ATOMS: atom_id res chain seq x y z
N MET A 1 29.49 -9.27 -6.60
CA MET A 1 28.79 -8.82 -5.38
C MET A 1 27.30 -8.80 -5.69
N VAL A 2 26.50 -9.56 -4.94
CA VAL A 2 25.04 -9.58 -5.10
C VAL A 2 24.50 -8.35 -4.38
N LYS A 3 23.81 -7.46 -5.09
CA LYS A 3 23.15 -6.28 -4.50
C LYS A 3 22.09 -6.74 -3.49
N SER A 4 22.34 -6.53 -2.20
CA SER A 4 21.32 -6.70 -1.17
C SER A 4 20.44 -5.45 -1.17
N HIS A 5 19.47 -5.41 -2.09
CA HIS A 5 18.45 -4.36 -2.08
C HIS A 5 17.76 -4.42 -0.70
N CYS A 6 17.76 -3.30 0.03
CA CYS A 6 16.96 -3.20 1.25
C CYS A 6 15.51 -3.52 0.89
N ARG A 7 15.02 -4.69 1.31
CA ARG A 7 13.72 -5.22 0.90
C ARG A 7 12.62 -4.39 1.53
N VAL A 8 12.05 -3.45 0.77
CA VAL A 8 10.87 -2.69 1.19
C VAL A 8 9.71 -3.64 1.50
N PHE A 9 8.94 -3.37 2.56
CA PHE A 9 7.75 -4.14 2.88
C PHE A 9 6.70 -3.92 1.78
N ARG A 10 6.39 -4.95 0.97
CA ARG A 10 5.23 -4.93 0.06
C ARG A 10 4.26 -6.05 0.40
N ALA A 11 2.98 -5.77 0.31
CA ALA A 11 1.94 -6.78 0.49
C ALA A 11 1.97 -7.80 -0.66
N ASN A 12 1.63 -9.06 -0.39
CA ASN A 12 1.33 -10.01 -1.46
C ASN A 12 -0.09 -9.75 -2.01
N LEU A 13 -0.29 -9.89 -3.32
CA LEU A 13 -1.60 -9.73 -3.96
C LEU A 13 -2.70 -10.61 -3.34
N ASP A 14 -2.36 -11.85 -2.97
CA ASP A 14 -3.32 -12.75 -2.32
C ASP A 14 -3.72 -12.24 -0.93
N ASP A 15 -2.80 -11.60 -0.21
CA ASP A 15 -3.10 -11.00 1.09
C ASP A 15 -3.99 -9.77 0.93
N VAL A 16 -3.74 -8.94 -0.10
CA VAL A 16 -4.62 -7.80 -0.42
C VAL A 16 -6.04 -8.28 -0.74
N GLU A 17 -6.18 -9.32 -1.58
CA GLU A 17 -7.49 -9.88 -1.93
C GLU A 17 -8.15 -10.52 -0.71
N ASN A 18 -7.44 -11.28 0.13
CA ASN A 18 -7.97 -11.81 1.38
C ASN A 18 -8.48 -10.70 2.31
N LEU A 19 -7.69 -9.65 2.54
CA LEU A 19 -8.07 -8.50 3.37
C LEU A 19 -9.30 -7.80 2.83
N SER A 20 -9.42 -7.69 1.51
CA SER A 20 -10.59 -7.08 0.87
C SER A 20 -11.89 -7.87 1.13
N TYR A 21 -11.81 -9.18 1.38
CA TYR A 21 -12.95 -10.01 1.83
C TYR A 21 -13.13 -10.02 3.34
N GLY A 22 -12.28 -9.34 4.11
CA GLY A 22 -12.26 -9.40 5.57
C GLY A 22 -11.60 -10.65 6.12
N LYS A 23 -10.83 -11.37 5.31
CA LYS A 23 -10.00 -12.50 5.74
C LYS A 23 -8.62 -11.98 6.16
N GLY A 24 -7.97 -12.67 7.09
CA GLY A 24 -6.60 -12.32 7.48
C GLY A 24 -5.60 -12.52 6.34
N ALA A 25 -4.53 -11.73 6.34
CA ALA A 25 -3.36 -11.98 5.50
C ALA A 25 -2.73 -13.33 5.89
N LYS A 26 -2.37 -14.13 4.90
CA LYS A 26 -1.84 -15.49 5.08
C LYS A 26 -0.33 -15.56 4.89
N LYS A 27 0.21 -14.78 3.94
CA LYS A 27 1.62 -14.88 3.55
C LYS A 27 2.50 -13.95 4.38
N GLN A 28 2.03 -12.73 4.65
CA GLN A 28 2.81 -11.69 5.31
C GLN A 28 2.04 -11.06 6.46
N ARG A 29 2.51 -11.33 7.69
CA ARG A 29 1.99 -10.67 8.90
C ARG A 29 2.23 -9.16 8.81
N GLY A 30 1.30 -8.39 9.37
CA GLY A 30 1.36 -6.92 9.37
C GLY A 30 0.78 -6.27 8.12
N THR A 31 0.42 -7.03 7.08
CA THR A 31 -0.19 -6.47 5.86
C THR A 31 -1.51 -5.76 6.14
N GLY A 32 -2.34 -6.31 7.02
CA GLY A 32 -3.59 -5.69 7.47
C GLY A 32 -3.48 -5.04 8.84
N SER A 33 -4.39 -4.13 9.14
CA SER A 33 -4.53 -3.50 10.45
C SER A 33 -5.95 -3.64 10.99
N ARG A 34 -6.09 -3.73 12.32
CA ARG A 34 -7.39 -3.61 12.99
C ARG A 34 -7.91 -2.17 13.00
N TYR A 35 -7.01 -1.20 12.89
CA TYR A 35 -7.32 0.24 12.94
C TYR A 35 -7.56 0.86 11.56
N LYS A 36 -7.23 0.14 10.48
CA LYS A 36 -7.51 0.56 9.09
C LYS A 36 -8.45 -0.45 8.45
N CYS A 37 -9.62 0.02 8.01
CA CYS A 37 -10.58 -0.86 7.37
C CYS A 37 -10.12 -1.22 5.95
N HIS A 38 -10.13 -2.52 5.63
CA HIS A 38 -9.83 -3.05 4.29
C HIS A 38 -10.98 -3.90 3.73
N ARG A 39 -11.90 -4.38 4.59
CA ARG A 39 -13.02 -5.22 4.17
C ARG A 39 -14.00 -4.43 3.34
N LEU A 40 -14.18 -4.84 2.08
CA LEU A 40 -15.08 -4.21 1.14
C LEU A 40 -16.51 -4.71 1.32
N ASN A 41 -17.49 -3.83 1.14
CA ASN A 41 -18.88 -4.25 0.95
C ASN A 41 -19.18 -4.57 -0.52
N ARG A 42 -20.44 -4.92 -0.83
CA ARG A 42 -20.85 -5.31 -2.18
C ARG A 42 -20.60 -4.22 -3.24
N ASP A 43 -20.86 -2.96 -2.92
CA ASP A 43 -20.71 -1.88 -3.90
C ASP A 43 -19.25 -1.44 -4.07
N GLU A 44 -18.48 -1.39 -2.99
CA GLU A 44 -17.03 -1.19 -3.09
C GLU A 44 -16.33 -2.31 -3.83
N ARG A 45 -16.79 -3.56 -3.65
CA ARG A 45 -16.26 -4.69 -4.41
C ARG A 45 -16.40 -4.43 -5.89
N ARG A 46 -17.58 -4.00 -6.33
CA ARG A 46 -17.82 -3.65 -7.75
C ARG A 46 -16.88 -2.53 -8.21
N LEU A 47 -16.72 -1.47 -7.41
CA LEU A 47 -15.80 -0.37 -7.73
C LEU A 47 -14.34 -0.86 -7.81
N TYR A 48 -13.93 -1.70 -6.89
CA TYR A 48 -12.59 -2.28 -6.83
C TYR A 48 -12.32 -3.21 -8.03
N ASP A 49 -13.28 -4.07 -8.39
CA ASP A 49 -13.14 -4.96 -9.55
C ASP A 49 -13.07 -4.18 -10.86
N VAL A 50 -13.84 -3.09 -10.99
CA VAL A 50 -13.71 -2.15 -12.11
C VAL A 50 -12.34 -1.48 -12.09
N ALA A 51 -11.85 -1.04 -10.93
CA ALA A 51 -10.53 -0.41 -10.80
C ALA A 51 -9.39 -1.36 -11.17
N LYS A 52 -9.50 -2.66 -10.85
CA LYS A 52 -8.52 -3.68 -11.27
C LYS A 52 -8.40 -3.78 -12.79
N ARG A 53 -9.52 -3.62 -13.50
CA ARG A 53 -9.57 -3.68 -14.97
C ARG A 53 -9.11 -2.37 -15.60
N ASP A 54 -9.59 -1.25 -15.08
CA ASP A 54 -9.38 0.07 -15.69
C ASP A 54 -8.02 0.69 -15.30
N GLY A 55 -7.42 0.24 -14.19
CA GLY A 55 -6.13 0.70 -13.68
C GLY A 55 -6.21 1.92 -12.75
N TYR A 56 -7.40 2.49 -12.55
CA TYR A 56 -7.64 3.59 -11.61
C TYR A 56 -8.95 3.38 -10.86
N LEU A 57 -9.02 3.87 -9.62
CA LEU A 57 -10.23 3.81 -8.80
C LEU A 57 -11.12 5.03 -9.02
N THR A 58 -12.44 4.83 -9.05
CA THR A 58 -13.40 5.93 -9.04
C THR A 58 -14.34 5.79 -7.85
N VAL A 59 -14.39 6.79 -6.98
CA VAL A 59 -15.19 6.81 -5.75
C VAL A 59 -16.08 8.05 -5.67
N LYS A 60 -17.14 8.00 -4.87
CA LYS A 60 -17.93 9.18 -4.52
C LYS A 60 -17.33 9.85 -3.28
N GLY A 61 -17.11 11.16 -3.32
CA GLY A 61 -16.34 11.87 -2.31
C GLY A 61 -14.95 11.26 -2.13
N SER A 62 -14.46 11.21 -0.89
CA SER A 62 -13.19 10.54 -0.52
C SER A 62 -13.32 9.02 -0.34
N GLY A 63 -14.49 8.44 -0.61
CA GLY A 63 -14.80 7.04 -0.28
C GLY A 63 -14.92 6.76 1.22
N TYR A 64 -14.93 7.80 2.07
CA TYR A 64 -15.00 7.67 3.51
C TYR A 64 -16.35 7.13 3.98
N ARG A 65 -16.32 6.24 4.96
CA ARG A 65 -17.48 5.68 5.64
C ARG A 65 -17.55 6.09 7.09
N LYS A 66 -18.74 6.46 7.53
CA LYS A 66 -18.98 6.82 8.92
C LYS A 66 -19.12 5.58 9.80
N GLU A 67 -19.84 4.58 9.30
CA GLU A 67 -20.12 3.31 9.97
C GLU A 67 -18.88 2.42 10.14
N ARG A 68 -17.88 2.57 9.25
CA ARG A 68 -16.57 1.93 9.35
C ARG A 68 -15.52 2.97 9.04
N LYS A 69 -14.95 3.58 10.07
CA LYS A 69 -13.97 4.68 9.96
C LYS A 69 -12.95 4.41 8.85
N GLY A 70 -12.87 5.35 7.90
CA GLY A 70 -11.91 5.34 6.80
C GLY A 70 -12.54 5.02 5.44
N SER A 71 -11.67 4.80 4.45
CA SER A 71 -12.04 4.53 3.05
C SER A 71 -11.57 3.14 2.63
N PRO A 72 -12.32 2.05 2.90
CA PRO A 72 -11.86 0.68 2.70
C PRO A 72 -11.42 0.38 1.26
N VAL A 73 -12.19 0.85 0.28
CA VAL A 73 -11.88 0.66 -1.14
C VAL A 73 -10.61 1.38 -1.57
N TRP A 74 -10.38 2.61 -1.08
CA TRP A 74 -9.14 3.33 -1.32
C TRP A 74 -7.96 2.59 -0.70
N ASN A 75 -8.05 2.24 0.59
CA ASN A 75 -6.98 1.53 1.30
C ASN A 75 -6.59 0.23 0.57
N THR A 76 -7.59 -0.52 0.09
CA THR A 76 -7.39 -1.78 -0.63
C THR A 76 -6.82 -1.56 -2.02
N HIS A 77 -7.27 -0.52 -2.73
CA HIS A 77 -6.72 -0.14 -4.04
C HIS A 77 -5.26 0.30 -3.93
N ARG A 78 -4.95 1.20 -2.98
CA ARG A 78 -3.58 1.66 -2.69
C ARG A 78 -2.66 0.49 -2.32
N GLN A 79 -3.12 -0.47 -1.51
CA GLN A 79 -2.39 -1.72 -1.23
C GLN A 79 -2.14 -2.58 -2.46
N ARG A 80 -3.10 -2.66 -3.37
CA ARG A 80 -2.92 -3.41 -4.62
C ARG A 80 -1.87 -2.75 -5.51
N CYS A 81 -1.94 -1.43 -5.67
CA CYS A 81 -0.96 -0.66 -6.44
C CYS A 81 0.45 -0.81 -5.84
N ASP A 82 0.59 -0.73 -4.51
CA ASP A 82 1.85 -1.00 -3.81
C ASP A 82 2.40 -2.42 -4.04
N ALA A 83 1.53 -3.42 -4.04
CA ALA A 83 1.90 -4.81 -4.32
C ALA A 83 2.32 -5.05 -5.78
N LEU A 84 1.91 -4.18 -6.71
CA LEU A 84 2.25 -4.22 -8.14
C LEU A 84 3.35 -3.26 -8.53
N GLU A 85 3.80 -2.41 -7.60
CA GLU A 85 4.76 -1.34 -7.87
C GLU A 85 4.24 -0.35 -8.94
N GLU A 86 2.94 -0.10 -8.91
CA GLU A 86 2.23 0.81 -9.82
C GLU A 86 1.78 2.07 -9.07
N LEU A 87 1.68 3.21 -9.77
CA LEU A 87 1.06 4.41 -9.23
C LEU A 87 -0.39 4.14 -8.81
N CYS A 88 -0.80 4.72 -7.68
CA CYS A 88 -2.20 4.68 -7.25
C CYS A 88 -2.94 5.90 -7.80
N VAL A 89 -3.84 5.68 -8.77
CA VAL A 89 -4.63 6.74 -9.40
C VAL A 89 -6.09 6.64 -8.94
N VAL A 90 -6.63 7.72 -8.37
CA VAL A 90 -7.98 7.77 -7.81
C VAL A 90 -8.73 9.00 -8.32
N ILE A 91 -9.98 8.81 -8.72
CA ILE A 91 -10.93 9.89 -9.04
C ILE A 91 -11.98 9.97 -7.95
N GLU A 92 -11.98 11.07 -7.21
CA GLU A 92 -13.00 11.47 -6.24
C GLU A 92 -14.11 12.26 -6.94
N LYS A 93 -15.28 11.64 -7.11
CA LYS A 93 -16.45 12.33 -7.66
C LYS A 93 -17.07 13.26 -6.63
N ARG A 94 -17.15 14.56 -6.91
CA ARG A 94 -17.88 15.52 -6.08
C ARG A 94 -19.13 16.02 -6.82
N SER A 95 -19.86 16.93 -6.21
CA SER A 95 -21.13 17.44 -6.72
C SER A 95 -20.99 18.15 -8.07
N ASP A 96 -19.95 18.96 -8.17
CA ASP A 96 -19.72 20.02 -9.14
C ASP A 96 -18.47 19.74 -9.97
N THR A 97 -17.40 19.32 -9.30
CA THR A 97 -16.10 18.98 -9.90
C THR A 97 -15.64 17.61 -9.42
N ASP A 98 -14.73 16.97 -10.14
CA ASP A 98 -14.08 15.75 -9.70
C ASP A 98 -12.62 16.07 -9.34
N ARG A 99 -12.08 15.41 -8.32
CA ARG A 99 -10.66 15.51 -7.94
C ARG A 99 -9.95 14.25 -8.35
N ILE A 100 -8.90 14.38 -9.17
CA ILE A 100 -7.99 13.26 -9.46
C ILE A 100 -6.79 13.34 -8.52
N VAL A 101 -6.37 12.19 -8.00
CA VAL A 101 -5.24 12.00 -7.11
C VAL A 101 -4.30 10.96 -7.74
N ILE A 102 -3.02 11.30 -7.84
CA ILE A 102 -1.95 10.44 -8.35
C ILE A 102 -0.94 10.28 -7.21
N ASP A 103 -0.91 9.10 -6.59
CA ASP A 103 -0.08 8.81 -5.42
C ASP A 103 1.15 7.96 -5.80
N PHE A 104 2.33 8.57 -5.60
CA PHE A 104 3.66 8.05 -5.89
C PHE A 104 4.22 7.18 -4.77
N SER A 105 3.65 7.23 -3.56
CA SER A 105 4.17 6.48 -2.40
C SER A 105 4.17 4.96 -2.60
N THR A 106 3.29 4.47 -3.47
CA THR A 106 3.16 3.05 -3.87
C THR A 106 4.36 2.54 -4.66
N LEU A 107 5.16 3.43 -5.24
CA LEU A 107 6.39 3.07 -5.95
C LEU A 107 7.54 2.76 -4.99
N ARG A 108 7.50 3.27 -3.75
CA ARG A 108 8.55 3.10 -2.72
C ARG A 108 9.97 3.39 -3.24
N VAL A 109 10.14 4.56 -3.85
CA VAL A 109 11.46 5.05 -4.26
C VAL A 109 11.98 6.11 -3.28
N PRO A 110 13.30 6.18 -3.01
CA PRO A 110 13.89 7.20 -2.15
C PRO A 110 13.73 8.62 -2.67
N ASP A 111 13.68 8.78 -3.99
CA ASP A 111 13.45 10.06 -4.66
C ASP A 111 12.49 9.87 -5.84
N ASP A 112 11.32 10.48 -5.76
CA ASP A 112 10.30 10.47 -6.81
C ASP A 112 10.35 11.71 -7.72
N SER A 113 11.35 12.59 -7.55
CA SER A 113 11.43 13.87 -8.26
C SER A 113 11.45 13.74 -9.79
N SER A 114 12.17 12.75 -10.31
CA SER A 114 12.27 12.48 -11.75
C SER A 114 10.96 11.92 -12.31
N LEU A 115 10.27 11.08 -11.55
CA LEU A 115 8.97 10.51 -11.91
C LEU A 115 7.87 11.58 -11.90
N VAL A 116 7.91 12.47 -10.92
CA VAL A 116 7.04 13.65 -10.84
C VAL A 116 7.27 14.55 -12.05
N ALA A 117 8.53 14.90 -12.35
CA ALA A 117 8.87 15.71 -13.51
C ALA A 117 8.38 15.06 -14.82
N PHE A 118 8.56 13.74 -14.96
CA PHE A 118 8.07 12.99 -16.11
C PHE A 118 6.55 13.13 -16.28
N ILE A 119 5.76 12.97 -15.22
CA ILE A 119 4.30 13.13 -15.30
C ILE A 119 3.92 14.57 -15.66
N LEU A 120 4.60 15.56 -15.06
CA LEU A 120 4.34 16.97 -15.37
C LEU A 120 4.64 17.28 -16.85
N GLU A 121 5.76 16.82 -17.38
CA GLU A 121 6.20 17.10 -18.76
C GLU A 121 5.47 16.28 -19.83
N LYS A 122 5.07 15.03 -19.54
CA LYS A 122 4.47 14.11 -20.53
C LYS A 122 2.95 14.07 -20.49
N VAL A 123 2.36 14.43 -19.35
CA VAL A 123 0.91 14.46 -19.17
C VAL A 123 0.43 15.89 -19.09
N PHE A 124 0.83 16.64 -18.05
CA PHE A 124 0.22 17.93 -17.77
C PHE A 124 0.60 18.99 -18.81
N GLN A 125 1.89 19.19 -19.09
CA GLN A 125 2.33 20.23 -20.01
C GLN A 125 1.70 20.14 -21.42
N PRO A 126 1.71 18.98 -22.12
CA PRO A 126 1.18 18.90 -23.47
C PRO A 126 -0.34 18.70 -23.54
N LYS A 127 -0.96 18.05 -22.54
CA LYS A 127 -2.36 17.59 -22.65
C LYS A 127 -3.32 18.33 -21.72
N HIS A 128 -2.82 18.90 -20.62
CA HIS A 128 -3.61 19.62 -19.61
C HIS A 128 -2.85 20.85 -19.09
N PRO A 129 -2.41 21.77 -19.99
CA PRO A 129 -1.53 22.88 -19.65
C PRO A 129 -2.14 23.82 -18.60
N GLU A 130 -3.46 23.88 -18.48
CA GLU A 130 -4.18 24.67 -17.49
C GLU A 130 -3.85 24.32 -16.04
N PHE A 131 -3.34 23.11 -15.76
CA PHE A 131 -2.88 22.72 -14.42
C PHE A 131 -1.36 22.77 -14.27
N TYR A 132 -0.60 22.82 -15.37
CA TYR A 132 0.85 22.63 -15.36
C TYR A 132 1.56 23.74 -14.56
N ASP A 133 1.25 25.01 -14.86
CA ASP A 133 1.90 26.14 -14.19
C ASP A 133 1.61 26.15 -12.68
N ALA A 134 0.36 25.88 -12.29
CA ALA A 134 -0.04 25.76 -10.89
C ALA A 134 0.67 24.61 -10.14
N LEU A 135 0.93 23.50 -10.83
CA LEU A 135 1.67 22.35 -10.29
C LEU A 135 3.16 22.66 -10.10
N ILE A 136 3.76 23.41 -11.01
CA ILE A 136 5.18 23.81 -10.95
C ILE A 136 5.41 24.89 -9.89
N ASP A 137 4.54 25.90 -9.82
CA ASP A 137 4.68 26.98 -8.84
C ASP A 137 4.67 26.47 -7.39
N ARG A 138 3.89 25.41 -7.12
CA ARG A 138 3.89 24.73 -5.81
C ARG A 138 5.10 23.83 -5.58
N LYS A 139 5.72 23.28 -6.63
CA LYS A 139 6.97 22.51 -6.50
C LYS A 139 8.12 23.39 -5.99
N LEU A 140 8.10 24.69 -6.30
CA LEU A 140 9.14 25.66 -5.94
C LEU A 140 9.03 26.23 -4.51
N GLY A 141 8.14 25.70 -3.66
CA GLY A 141 8.12 26.05 -2.25
C GLY A 141 7.81 27.53 -1.96
N LYS A 142 7.01 28.19 -2.80
CA LYS A 142 6.32 29.41 -2.38
C LYS A 142 5.28 28.99 -1.34
N ASN A 143 5.73 28.84 -0.10
CA ASN A 143 4.92 28.62 1.08
C ASN A 143 4.00 29.83 1.25
N ASN A 144 2.83 29.76 0.62
CA ASN A 144 1.69 30.52 1.12
C ASN A 144 1.10 29.65 2.23
N ASP A 145 1.66 29.77 3.43
CA ASP A 145 1.09 29.26 4.68
C ASP A 145 -0.21 30.02 5.07
N ASP A 146 -0.78 30.78 4.13
CA ASP A 146 -2.08 31.39 4.31
C ASP A 146 -3.16 30.32 4.20
N GLU A 147 -3.66 29.93 5.37
CA GLU A 147 -4.93 29.25 5.58
C GLU A 147 -6.03 29.86 4.69
N HIS A 148 -6.22 29.27 3.51
CA HIS A 148 -7.29 29.72 2.63
C HIS A 148 -8.61 29.22 3.18
N LYS A 149 -9.28 30.14 3.89
CA LYS A 149 -10.73 30.16 4.04
C LYS A 149 -11.38 29.94 2.69
N ASP A 150 -12.38 29.07 2.72
CA ASP A 150 -13.38 28.71 1.71
C ASP A 150 -13.97 29.97 1.02
N SER A 151 -13.21 30.56 0.11
CA SER A 151 -13.72 31.50 -0.88
C SER A 151 -14.15 30.67 -2.07
N GLY A 152 -15.44 30.72 -2.42
CA GLY A 152 -16.07 29.98 -3.52
C GLY A 152 -15.56 30.36 -4.92
N ASP A 153 -14.25 30.39 -5.10
CA ASP A 153 -13.57 30.48 -6.38
C ASP A 153 -13.64 29.10 -7.05
N THR A 154 -14.23 29.07 -8.24
CA THR A 154 -14.41 27.85 -9.05
C THR A 154 -13.14 27.50 -9.82
N SER A 155 -12.03 28.22 -9.56
CA SER A 155 -10.73 27.97 -10.18
C SER A 155 -10.21 26.57 -9.84
N PRO A 156 -9.51 25.91 -10.79
CA PRO A 156 -8.98 24.58 -10.58
C PRO A 156 -7.99 24.57 -9.40
N SER A 157 -8.34 23.81 -8.36
CA SER A 157 -7.46 23.66 -7.20
C SER A 157 -6.46 22.53 -7.42
N VAL A 158 -5.20 22.80 -7.09
CA VAL A 158 -4.08 21.88 -7.26
C VAL A 158 -3.43 21.64 -5.91
N GLU A 159 -3.05 20.40 -5.62
CA GLU A 159 -2.27 20.00 -4.46
C GLU A 159 -1.09 19.15 -4.91
N ASN A 160 0.10 19.43 -4.37
CA ASN A 160 1.30 18.66 -4.66
C ASN A 160 2.09 18.48 -3.36
N THR A 161 2.13 17.26 -2.82
CA THR A 161 2.85 16.94 -1.58
C THR A 161 4.21 16.26 -1.82
N THR A 162 4.62 16.09 -3.08
CA THR A 162 5.87 15.40 -3.43
C THR A 162 7.14 16.22 -3.11
N HIS A 163 6.99 17.45 -2.62
CA HIS A 163 8.13 18.24 -2.12
C HIS A 163 8.50 17.89 -0.67
N ARG A 164 7.63 17.18 0.06
CA ARG A 164 7.89 16.80 1.46
C ARG A 164 9.04 15.80 1.53
N THR A 165 9.78 15.77 2.63
CA THR A 165 10.80 14.75 2.88
C THR A 165 10.17 13.36 2.98
N ILE A 166 10.85 12.35 2.46
CA ILE A 166 10.39 10.96 2.50
C ILE A 166 10.84 10.33 3.81
N ASP A 167 9.91 9.85 4.63
CA ASP A 167 10.20 9.00 5.79
C ASP A 167 10.60 7.61 5.30
N TRP A 168 11.90 7.41 5.06
CA TRP A 168 12.43 6.17 4.51
C TRP A 168 12.33 4.99 5.49
N GLU A 169 12.32 5.25 6.79
CA GLU A 169 12.07 4.23 7.80
C GLU A 169 10.64 3.68 7.64
N ALA A 170 9.64 4.55 7.50
CA ALA A 170 8.27 4.13 7.25
C ALA A 170 8.14 3.40 5.90
N VAL A 171 8.75 3.92 4.83
CA VAL A 171 8.68 3.31 3.48
C VAL A 171 9.33 1.92 3.44
N THR A 172 10.39 1.69 4.21
CA THR A 172 11.06 0.38 4.22
C THR A 172 10.34 -0.62 5.13
N THR A 173 9.87 -0.18 6.29
CA THR A 173 9.40 -1.10 7.34
C THR A 173 7.88 -1.27 7.42
N ARG A 174 7.10 -0.30 6.92
CA ARG A 174 5.64 -0.27 7.11
C ARG A 174 4.87 -0.72 5.87
N PRO A 175 3.71 -1.37 6.06
CA PRO A 175 2.73 -1.52 4.99
C PRO A 175 2.25 -0.15 4.49
N ILE A 176 1.77 -0.07 3.25
CA ILE A 176 1.48 1.21 2.60
C ILE A 176 0.49 2.10 3.35
N TRP A 177 -0.42 1.51 4.14
CA TRP A 177 -1.38 2.28 4.96
C TRP A 177 -0.74 3.00 6.16
N GLY A 178 0.52 2.70 6.48
CA GLY A 178 1.36 3.39 7.46
C GLY A 178 2.45 4.26 6.83
N VAL A 179 2.41 4.43 5.51
CA VAL A 179 3.28 5.32 4.73
C VAL A 179 2.47 6.53 4.29
N ASP A 180 3.02 7.71 4.46
CA ASP A 180 2.39 8.96 4.06
C ASP A 180 2.23 9.05 2.54
N GLU A 181 1.13 9.67 2.11
CA GLU A 181 0.83 9.84 0.70
C GLU A 181 1.73 10.88 0.06
N ARG A 182 2.17 10.60 -1.18
CA ARG A 182 2.98 11.51 -1.98
C ARG A 182 2.24 11.78 -3.26
N LEU A 183 1.45 12.86 -3.27
CA LEU A 183 0.41 13.03 -4.25
C LEU A 183 0.60 14.27 -5.12
N ILE A 184 0.20 14.11 -6.38
CA ILE A 184 -0.29 15.19 -7.23
C ILE A 184 -1.81 15.05 -7.24
N ALA A 185 -2.55 16.10 -6.89
CA ALA A 185 -3.99 16.12 -7.03
C ALA A 185 -4.47 17.40 -7.72
N VAL A 186 -5.46 17.26 -8.59
CA VAL A 186 -6.09 18.39 -9.29
C VAL A 186 -7.60 18.24 -9.26
N THR A 187 -8.30 19.35 -9.03
CA THR A 187 -9.75 19.46 -9.13
C THR A 187 -10.11 20.01 -10.49
N CYS A 188 -10.97 19.29 -11.21
CA CYS A 188 -11.29 19.58 -12.61
C CYS A 188 -12.68 19.04 -12.99
N GLU A 189 -13.10 19.26 -14.22
CA GLU A 189 -14.33 18.66 -14.72
C GLU A 189 -14.22 17.13 -14.83
N ARG A 190 -15.33 16.44 -14.65
CA ARG A 190 -15.41 14.96 -14.65
C ARG A 190 -14.75 14.30 -15.86
N HIS A 191 -14.95 14.87 -17.05
CA HIS A 191 -14.40 14.32 -18.27
C HIS A 191 -12.88 14.53 -18.36
N VAL A 192 -12.37 15.65 -17.83
CA VAL A 192 -10.95 15.97 -17.71
C VAL A 192 -10.28 15.03 -16.70
N ALA A 193 -10.86 14.82 -15.52
CA ALA A 193 -10.33 13.88 -14.52
C ALA A 193 -10.11 12.48 -15.10
N LYS A 194 -11.08 11.97 -15.88
CA LYS A 194 -10.94 10.68 -16.56
C LYS A 194 -9.88 10.69 -17.66
N SER A 195 -9.76 11.81 -18.39
CA SER A 195 -8.71 11.99 -19.40
C SER A 195 -7.32 11.95 -18.77
N ILE A 196 -7.09 12.71 -17.69
CA ILE A 196 -5.82 12.72 -16.96
C ILE A 196 -5.49 11.32 -16.44
N ALA A 197 -6.43 10.61 -15.81
CA ALA A 197 -6.18 9.25 -15.33
C ALA A 197 -5.74 8.30 -16.45
N THR A 198 -6.40 8.38 -17.60
CA THR A 198 -6.06 7.55 -18.78
C THR A 198 -4.68 7.93 -19.34
N ASP A 199 -4.37 9.22 -19.38
CA ASP A 199 -3.08 9.72 -19.86
C ASP A 199 -1.93 9.30 -18.95
N VAL A 200 -2.09 9.44 -17.64
CA VAL A 200 -1.12 8.99 -16.64
C VAL A 200 -0.84 7.50 -16.81
N LEU A 201 -1.88 6.66 -16.83
CA LEU A 201 -1.72 5.22 -16.98
C LEU A 201 -1.10 4.80 -18.31
N ARG A 202 -1.37 5.56 -19.38
CA ARG A 202 -0.75 5.31 -20.68
C ARG A 202 0.75 5.61 -20.65
N GLU A 203 1.14 6.76 -20.11
CA GLU A 203 2.55 7.16 -20.06
C GLU A 203 3.36 6.31 -19.08
N THR A 204 2.76 5.87 -17.96
CA THR A 204 3.47 5.04 -16.95
C THR A 204 3.70 3.61 -17.40
N ARG A 205 2.95 3.14 -18.41
CA ARG A 205 3.19 1.85 -19.09
C ARG A 205 4.27 1.93 -20.17
N SER A 206 4.82 3.12 -20.43
CA SER A 206 5.91 3.28 -21.39
C SER A 206 7.23 2.74 -20.82
N SER A 207 8.09 2.24 -21.70
CA SER A 207 9.44 1.80 -21.30
C SER A 207 10.29 2.92 -20.71
N LEU A 208 10.00 4.17 -21.08
CA LEU A 208 10.69 5.35 -20.56
C LEU A 208 10.37 5.56 -19.08
N PHE A 209 9.12 5.35 -18.67
CA PHE A 209 8.77 5.41 -17.24
C PHE A 209 9.48 4.31 -16.45
N SER A 210 9.53 3.08 -16.97
CA SER A 210 10.27 1.98 -16.33
C SER A 210 11.76 2.30 -16.18
N PHE A 211 12.36 3.02 -17.14
CA PHE A 211 13.74 3.47 -17.04
C PHE A 211 13.92 4.48 -15.88
N PHE A 212 13.07 5.49 -15.78
CA PHE A 212 13.12 6.44 -14.66
C PHE A 212 12.87 5.77 -13.31
N LEU A 213 11.95 4.80 -13.25
CA LEU A 213 11.67 4.05 -12.03
C LEU A 213 12.89 3.24 -11.58
N ALA A 214 13.56 2.56 -12.51
CA ALA A 214 14.78 1.82 -12.23
C ALA A 214 15.95 2.72 -11.84
N ASP A 215 15.95 3.99 -12.25
CA ASP A 215 16.98 4.96 -11.86
C ASP A 215 16.74 5.52 -10.46
N ALA A 216 15.49 5.87 -10.16
CA ALA A 216 15.05 6.33 -8.84
C ALA A 216 15.34 5.30 -7.73
N ASP A 217 15.36 4.01 -8.06
CA ASP A 217 15.65 2.93 -7.11
C ASP A 217 17.15 2.74 -6.82
N LYS A 218 18.06 3.29 -7.63
CA LYS A 218 19.51 3.04 -7.47
C LYS A 218 20.12 3.73 -6.25
N ASP A 219 19.47 4.73 -5.69
CA ASP A 219 19.98 5.48 -4.54
C ASP A 219 19.74 4.79 -3.19
N VAL A 220 18.94 3.72 -3.15
CA VAL A 220 18.69 2.94 -1.92
C VAL A 220 19.98 2.33 -1.38
N ASP A 221 20.86 1.85 -2.27
CA ASP A 221 22.12 1.19 -1.90
C ASP A 221 23.11 2.17 -1.22
N ASN A 222 23.04 3.47 -1.53
CA ASN A 222 23.89 4.49 -0.92
C ASN A 222 23.38 4.94 0.46
N ILE A 223 22.05 4.93 0.66
CA ILE A 223 21.43 5.32 1.93
C ILE A 223 21.68 4.24 3.01
N ALA A 224 21.60 2.96 2.65
CA ALA A 224 21.82 1.86 3.60
C ALA A 224 23.25 1.84 4.19
N VAL A 225 24.25 2.31 3.43
CA VAL A 225 25.65 2.37 3.90
C VAL A 225 25.87 3.49 4.92
N ALA A 226 25.13 4.59 4.82
CA ALA A 226 25.30 5.74 5.71
C ALA A 226 24.70 5.53 7.12
N VAL A 227 23.74 4.60 7.27
CA VAL A 227 23.06 4.36 8.56
C VAL A 227 23.89 3.48 9.50
N ASP A 228 24.78 2.64 8.97
CA ASP A 228 25.60 1.72 9.77
C ASP A 228 26.87 2.37 10.37
N GLU A 229 27.30 3.56 9.92
CA GLU A 229 28.55 4.16 10.38
C GLU A 229 28.45 5.05 11.64
N GLU A 230 27.26 5.46 12.09
CA GLU A 230 27.13 6.41 13.22
C GLU A 230 26.65 5.82 14.57
N THR A 231 26.44 4.51 14.68
CA THR A 231 26.06 3.90 15.98
C THR A 231 26.82 2.62 16.31
N THR A 232 28.13 2.71 16.50
CA THR A 232 28.86 1.71 17.31
C THR A 232 29.66 2.39 18.42
N THR A 233 28.96 2.90 19.44
CA THR A 233 29.60 3.22 20.71
C THR A 233 29.86 1.90 21.46
N ILE A 234 31.13 1.50 21.46
CA ILE A 234 31.68 0.34 22.14
C ILE A 234 31.38 0.45 23.65
N ILE A 235 30.54 -0.44 24.17
CA ILE A 235 30.47 -0.72 25.61
C ILE A 235 31.28 -2.00 25.85
N GLN A 236 32.47 -1.84 26.43
CA GLN A 236 33.24 -2.94 26.99
C GLN A 236 32.56 -3.47 28.25
N PRO A 237 32.29 -4.79 28.40
CA PRO A 237 32.05 -5.35 29.71
C PRO A 237 33.38 -5.63 30.41
N ASN A 238 33.55 -4.98 31.56
CA ASN A 238 34.63 -5.22 32.51
C ASN A 238 34.67 -6.69 32.93
N LEU A 239 35.82 -7.34 32.72
CA LEU A 239 36.18 -8.62 33.34
C LEU A 239 36.60 -8.37 34.80
N GLY A 240 35.97 -9.06 35.74
CA GLY A 240 36.50 -9.15 37.10
C GLY A 240 35.62 -9.98 38.04
N GLY A 241 36.14 -11.14 38.47
CA GLY A 241 35.84 -11.67 39.80
C GLY A 241 35.00 -12.95 39.90
N LEU A 242 35.64 -14.10 39.62
CA LEU A 242 35.82 -15.24 40.53
C LEU A 242 34.73 -15.52 41.61
N LEU A 243 34.06 -16.67 41.53
CA LEU A 243 33.96 -17.66 42.62
C LEU A 243 33.29 -18.96 42.15
N GLU A 244 33.98 -20.06 42.42
CA GLU A 244 33.55 -21.45 42.30
C GLU A 244 32.40 -21.80 43.27
N VAL A 245 31.65 -22.88 42.97
CA VAL A 245 31.57 -24.12 43.78
C VAL A 245 30.32 -24.95 43.42
N GLU A 246 30.62 -26.12 42.85
CA GLU A 246 30.08 -27.48 43.07
C GLU A 246 28.62 -27.94 42.82
N ARG A 247 28.59 -29.02 41.99
CA ARG A 247 27.95 -30.35 42.14
C ARG A 247 26.42 -30.48 42.15
N GLY A 248 25.94 -31.38 41.28
CA GLY A 248 24.66 -32.06 41.41
C GLY A 248 24.37 -33.02 40.25
N THR A 249 24.73 -34.29 40.44
CA THR A 249 24.49 -35.47 39.58
C THR A 249 23.03 -35.94 39.53
N SER A 250 22.66 -36.70 38.48
CA SER A 250 21.77 -37.90 38.45
C SER A 250 20.85 -37.88 37.21
N SER A 251 21.03 -38.75 36.19
CA SER A 251 20.39 -40.08 35.99
C SER A 251 18.87 -39.99 35.65
N THR A 252 18.17 -40.78 34.82
CA THR A 252 18.35 -42.07 34.10
C THR A 252 17.10 -42.29 33.18
N GLY A 253 17.20 -43.21 32.19
CA GLY A 253 16.09 -43.89 31.48
C GLY A 253 15.87 -43.45 30.02
N GLY A 254 15.98 -44.25 28.94
CA GLY A 254 15.62 -45.67 28.70
C GLY A 254 14.09 -45.77 28.51
N VAL A 255 13.47 -46.19 27.39
CA VAL A 255 13.59 -47.45 26.61
C VAL A 255 12.91 -47.32 25.22
N ASN A 256 13.33 -48.20 24.31
CA ASN A 256 12.97 -48.44 22.89
C ASN A 256 11.57 -49.06 22.56
N TYR A 257 11.34 -49.17 21.22
CA TYR A 257 10.60 -50.22 20.45
C TYR A 257 9.06 -50.09 20.38
N ASP A 258 8.32 -50.45 19.32
CA ASP A 258 8.53 -50.90 17.93
C ASP A 258 7.13 -51.03 17.26
N HIS A 259 7.11 -51.18 15.93
CA HIS A 259 6.13 -51.87 15.05
C HIS A 259 4.75 -51.27 14.73
N GLY A 260 4.43 -51.32 13.42
CA GLY A 260 3.04 -51.39 12.93
C GLY A 260 2.81 -50.93 11.50
N GLU A 261 3.19 -51.73 10.50
CA GLU A 261 2.73 -51.65 9.11
C GLU A 261 1.19 -51.74 9.00
N THR A 262 0.57 -51.13 7.97
CA THR A 262 -0.19 -51.86 6.92
C THR A 262 -0.80 -50.94 5.85
N GLU A 263 -0.81 -51.51 4.65
CA GLU A 263 -1.33 -51.07 3.35
C GLU A 263 -2.85 -50.77 3.36
N ARG A 264 -3.38 -49.99 2.39
CA ARG A 264 -4.01 -50.48 1.13
C ARG A 264 -4.77 -49.40 0.36
N LEU A 265 -4.95 -49.72 -0.92
CA LEU A 265 -5.43 -48.99 -2.10
C LEU A 265 -6.97 -48.82 -2.22
N GLU A 266 -7.34 -48.13 -3.32
CA GLU A 266 -8.62 -48.06 -4.07
C GLU A 266 -9.47 -46.81 -3.78
N THR A 267 -9.58 -45.81 -4.68
CA THR A 267 -10.13 -45.77 -6.05
C THR A 267 -11.62 -46.15 -6.13
N VAL A 268 -12.52 -45.15 -6.08
CA VAL A 268 -13.79 -45.19 -6.82
C VAL A 268 -14.17 -43.78 -7.26
N ALA A 269 -14.32 -43.60 -8.58
CA ALA A 269 -15.01 -42.49 -9.20
C ALA A 269 -16.50 -42.83 -9.33
N ALA A 270 -17.40 -41.89 -9.03
CA ALA A 270 -18.71 -41.79 -9.67
C ALA A 270 -19.37 -40.44 -9.37
N THR A 271 -19.76 -39.80 -10.46
CA THR A 271 -20.76 -38.75 -10.66
C THR A 271 -22.07 -38.95 -9.89
N PHE A 272 -22.75 -37.87 -9.47
CA PHE A 272 -24.13 -37.54 -9.88
C PHE A 272 -24.60 -36.18 -9.32
N GLU A 273 -25.44 -35.53 -10.11
CA GLU A 273 -26.06 -34.20 -9.93
C GLU A 273 -27.05 -34.10 -8.76
N ASP A 274 -27.33 -32.83 -8.45
CA ASP A 274 -28.54 -32.27 -7.83
C ASP A 274 -28.83 -32.56 -6.35
N GLN A 275 -28.69 -31.51 -5.53
CA GLN A 275 -29.74 -31.12 -4.59
C GLN A 275 -29.65 -29.63 -4.20
N LYS A 276 -30.74 -28.92 -4.49
CA LYS A 276 -31.10 -27.57 -4.02
C LYS A 276 -31.66 -27.65 -2.59
N ASN A 277 -31.40 -26.57 -1.82
CA ASN A 277 -31.99 -26.16 -0.53
C ASN A 277 -31.62 -27.09 0.65
N SER A 278 -31.12 -26.64 1.79
CA SER A 278 -31.58 -25.53 2.64
C SER A 278 -30.63 -25.29 3.83
N ILE A 279 -30.51 -24.03 4.28
CA ILE A 279 -30.43 -23.57 5.68
C ILE A 279 -29.34 -24.21 6.59
N GLY A 280 -28.33 -23.38 6.89
CA GLY A 280 -27.38 -23.56 7.98
C GLY A 280 -26.65 -22.25 8.21
N SER A 281 -27.25 -21.38 9.02
CA SER A 281 -26.67 -20.15 9.54
C SER A 281 -25.59 -20.50 10.56
N ASP A 282 -24.33 -20.28 10.20
CA ASP A 282 -23.27 -20.09 11.20
C ASP A 282 -22.87 -18.62 11.20
N ASP A 283 -23.55 -17.90 12.08
CA ASP A 283 -23.23 -16.58 12.56
C ASP A 283 -21.82 -16.62 13.18
N ILE A 284 -20.88 -15.90 12.58
CA ILE A 284 -19.69 -15.42 13.29
C ILE A 284 -19.94 -13.95 13.57
N ASP A 285 -20.44 -13.73 14.79
CA ASP A 285 -20.72 -12.47 15.42
C ASP A 285 -19.58 -11.46 15.22
N CYS A 286 -19.90 -10.39 14.50
CA CYS A 286 -19.17 -9.15 14.62
C CYS A 286 -19.59 -8.53 15.97
N ILE A 287 -18.65 -8.39 16.90
CA ILE A 287 -18.82 -7.65 18.15
C ILE A 287 -19.56 -6.33 17.89
N ASP A 288 -20.74 -6.19 18.47
CA ASP A 288 -21.48 -4.93 18.56
C ASP A 288 -20.74 -4.02 19.55
N TRP A 289 -20.28 -2.86 19.07
CA TRP A 289 -19.52 -1.90 19.87
C TRP A 289 -20.42 -0.80 20.47
N ASN A 290 -21.74 -1.02 20.57
CA ASN A 290 -22.63 -0.10 21.27
C ASN A 290 -22.66 -0.29 22.80
N ASP A 291 -21.80 -1.15 23.38
CA ASP A 291 -21.72 -1.40 24.84
C ASP A 291 -20.40 -0.93 25.51
N ILE A 292 -19.79 0.19 25.05
CA ILE A 292 -18.78 0.95 25.83
C ILE A 292 -19.06 2.45 25.78
#